data_AF-A0A1D1URX8-F1
#
_entry.id   AF-A0A1D1URX8-F1
#
_cell.length_a   1.000
_cell.length_b   1.000
_cell.length_c   1.000
_cell.angle_alpha   90.00
_cell.angle_beta   90.00
_cell.angle_gamma   90.00
#
_symmetry.space_group_name_H-M   'P 1'
#
loop_
_entity.id
_entity.type
_entity.pdbx_description
1 polymer ?
#
loop_
_entity_poly.entity_id
_entity_poly.type
_entity_poly.pdbx_seq_one_letter_code
_entity_poly.pdbx_strand_id
1 'polypeptide(L)'
;MTNVRGTTDGNLGKQLTLRYANLNGIKSKTEEVKAWTEKGSVDIGAFVETMADDTVTDELIADLQKYSVYRKDRAGCQKETGGGVAVIARKDLQTLRIDEYEVEGLELLWLKVVG
;
A
#
# COMPACT_ATOMS: atom_id res chain seq x y z
N MET A 1 6.62 -15.55 -9.75
CA MET A 1 5.91 -16.05 -8.55
C MET A 1 6.87 -16.93 -7.79
N THR A 2 7.27 -16.53 -6.59
CA THR A 2 8.18 -17.32 -5.76
C THR A 2 7.57 -17.38 -4.37
N ASN A 3 6.93 -18.51 -4.06
CA ASN A 3 6.43 -18.80 -2.72
C ASN A 3 7.58 -19.36 -1.90
N VAL A 4 8.15 -18.56 -1.01
CA VAL A 4 9.10 -19.04 0.00
C VAL A 4 8.29 -19.60 1.16
N ARG A 5 8.29 -20.92 1.35
CA ARG A 5 7.71 -21.59 2.52
C ARG A 5 8.80 -21.74 3.58
N GLY A 6 8.73 -20.95 4.64
CA GLY A 6 9.49 -21.19 5.86
C GLY A 6 8.75 -22.18 6.76
N THR A 7 9.42 -23.27 7.13
CA THR A 7 8.95 -24.24 8.13
C THR A 7 9.61 -23.95 9.46
N THR A 8 8.83 -23.64 10.50
CA THR A 8 9.19 -23.88 11.91
C THR A 8 7.91 -24.03 12.75
N ASP A 9 7.82 -25.15 13.45
CA ASP A 9 7.07 -25.46 14.68
C ASP A 9 5.60 -25.03 14.81
N GLY A 10 4.69 -25.93 14.42
CA GLY A 10 3.47 -26.32 15.16
C GLY A 10 2.31 -25.33 15.30
N ASN A 11 2.55 -24.03 15.18
CA ASN A 11 1.54 -22.99 15.03
C ASN A 11 2.09 -22.06 13.94
N LEU A 12 1.72 -22.31 12.69
CA LEU A 12 2.02 -21.38 11.61
C LEU A 12 1.38 -20.04 11.99
N GLY A 13 2.22 -19.07 12.37
CA GLY A 13 1.80 -17.67 12.49
C GLY A 13 1.05 -17.26 11.23
N LYS A 14 0.11 -16.31 11.35
CA LYS A 14 -0.74 -15.87 10.24
C LYS A 14 0.13 -15.54 9.02
N GLN A 15 -0.04 -16.30 7.94
CA GLN A 15 0.65 -16.01 6.69
C GLN A 15 0.14 -14.67 6.16
N LEU A 16 1.05 -13.72 5.94
CA LEU A 16 0.74 -12.43 5.35
C LEU A 16 1.00 -12.45 3.86
N THR A 17 0.03 -11.93 3.09
CA THR A 17 0.14 -11.75 1.65
C THR A 17 0.49 -10.30 1.34
N LEU A 18 1.70 -10.08 0.84
CA LEU A 18 2.16 -8.77 0.42
C LEU A 18 2.07 -8.63 -1.11
N ARG A 19 1.60 -7.48 -1.57
CA ARG A 19 1.58 -7.12 -3.00
C ARG A 19 2.34 -5.83 -3.22
N TYR A 20 2.98 -5.74 -4.39
CA TYR A 20 3.66 -4.55 -4.84
C TYR A 20 3.24 -4.23 -6.27
N ALA A 21 3.01 -2.95 -6.56
CA ALA A 21 2.81 -2.47 -7.93
C ALA A 21 3.42 -1.09 -8.15
N ASN A 22 3.99 -0.90 -9.34
CA ASN A 22 4.08 0.44 -9.91
C ASN A 22 2.74 0.71 -10.62
N LEU A 23 2.01 1.73 -10.16
CA LEU A 23 0.69 2.05 -10.69
C LEU A 23 0.76 2.90 -11.96
N ASN A 24 1.84 3.65 -12.15
CA ASN A 24 1.98 4.62 -13.23
C ASN A 24 0.73 5.54 -13.36
N GLY A 25 0.24 6.01 -12.20
CA GLY A 25 -0.99 6.77 -12.06
C GLY A 25 -2.20 5.93 -11.62
N ILE A 26 -2.60 6.11 -10.35
CA ILE A 26 -3.72 5.41 -9.71
C ILE A 26 -5.05 5.59 -10.45
N LYS A 27 -5.31 6.78 -11.01
CA LYS A 27 -6.55 7.07 -11.76
C LYS A 27 -6.76 6.13 -12.95
N SER A 28 -5.69 5.57 -13.50
CA SER A 28 -5.76 4.61 -14.62
C SER A 28 -5.83 3.14 -14.18
N LYS A 29 -5.64 2.87 -12.88
CA LYS A 29 -5.49 1.52 -12.30
C LYS A 29 -6.49 1.20 -11.20
N THR A 30 -7.49 2.04 -10.96
CA THR A 30 -8.46 1.90 -9.88
C THR A 30 -9.12 0.52 -9.85
N GLU A 31 -9.53 -0.01 -11.01
CA GLU A 31 -10.19 -1.32 -11.07
C GLU A 31 -9.25 -2.50 -10.78
N GLU A 32 -7.98 -2.39 -11.15
CA GLU A 32 -6.97 -3.41 -10.83
C GLU A 32 -6.66 -3.44 -9.33
N VAL A 33 -6.50 -2.26 -8.72
CA VAL A 33 -6.26 -2.13 -7.28
C VAL A 33 -7.50 -2.59 -6.48
N LYS A 34 -8.71 -2.20 -6.89
CA LYS A 34 -9.96 -2.71 -6.31
C LYS A 34 -10.02 -4.24 -6.37
N ALA A 35 -9.74 -4.84 -7.52
CA ALA A 35 -9.78 -6.30 -7.66
C ALA A 35 -8.83 -7.03 -6.70
N TRP A 36 -7.68 -6.45 -6.35
CA TRP A 36 -6.76 -7.03 -5.36
C TRP A 36 -7.33 -6.98 -3.96
N THR A 37 -7.92 -5.84 -3.60
CA THR A 37 -8.49 -5.57 -2.27
C THR A 37 -9.81 -6.30 -2.01
N GLU A 38 -10.70 -6.38 -3.00
CA GLU A 38 -12.03 -7.01 -2.89
C GLU A 38 -11.96 -8.52 -2.80
N LYS A 39 -11.02 -9.15 -3.54
CA LYS A 39 -10.82 -10.60 -3.50
C LYS A 39 -10.15 -11.08 -2.21
N GLY A 40 -9.86 -10.18 -1.26
CA GLY A 40 -9.21 -10.50 0.02
C GLY A 40 -7.82 -11.13 -0.16
N SER A 41 -7.18 -10.86 -1.29
CA SER A 41 -5.96 -11.54 -1.73
C SER A 41 -4.67 -10.82 -1.34
N VAL A 42 -4.79 -9.78 -0.51
CA VAL A 42 -3.70 -8.93 -0.06
C VAL A 42 -3.95 -8.51 1.39
N ASP A 43 -2.96 -8.70 2.24
CA ASP A 43 -2.98 -8.18 3.60
C ASP A 43 -2.30 -6.81 3.68
N ILE A 44 -1.22 -6.63 2.89
CA ILE A 44 -0.51 -5.36 2.74
C ILE A 44 -0.20 -5.13 1.25
N GLY A 45 -0.62 -4.00 0.70
CA GLY A 45 -0.32 -3.57 -0.67
C GLY A 45 0.58 -2.35 -0.67
N ALA A 46 1.71 -2.39 -1.38
CA ALA A 46 2.63 -1.27 -1.55
C ALA A 46 2.62 -0.78 -3.00
N PHE A 47 2.45 0.52 -3.18
CA PHE A 47 2.25 1.15 -4.47
C PHE A 47 3.23 2.30 -4.65
N VAL A 48 3.88 2.34 -5.81
CA VAL A 48 4.75 3.45 -6.23
C VAL A 48 4.21 4.05 -7.53
N GLU A 49 4.67 5.26 -7.85
CA GLU A 49 4.17 6.03 -8.98
C GLU A 49 2.64 6.15 -8.91
N THR A 50 2.13 6.48 -7.71
CA THR A 50 0.68 6.67 -7.52
C THR A 50 0.20 7.86 -8.36
N MET A 51 1.08 8.85 -8.57
CA MET A 51 0.80 10.11 -9.25
C MET A 51 -0.52 10.74 -8.80
N ALA A 52 -0.78 10.64 -7.51
CA ALA A 52 -2.05 11.04 -6.94
C ALA A 52 -2.01 12.54 -6.62
N ASP A 53 -3.10 13.23 -6.93
CA ASP A 53 -3.31 14.65 -6.68
C ASP A 53 -4.47 14.85 -5.69
N ASP A 54 -4.80 16.10 -5.39
CA ASP A 54 -5.86 16.47 -4.45
C ASP A 54 -7.25 15.96 -4.84
N THR A 55 -7.43 15.46 -6.07
CA THR A 55 -8.69 14.85 -6.50
C THR A 55 -8.74 13.34 -6.26
N VAL A 56 -7.63 12.71 -5.84
CA VAL A 56 -7.58 11.27 -5.55
C VAL A 56 -7.88 11.06 -4.07
N THR A 57 -9.09 10.60 -3.78
CA THR A 57 -9.48 10.19 -2.42
C THR A 57 -8.94 8.80 -2.08
N ASP A 58 -8.87 8.47 -0.80
CA ASP A 58 -8.35 7.17 -0.36
C ASP A 58 -9.29 6.01 -0.75
N GLU A 59 -10.58 6.27 -0.93
CA GLU A 59 -11.55 5.30 -1.46
C GLU A 59 -11.27 4.87 -2.91
N LEU A 60 -10.54 5.69 -3.68
CA LEU A 60 -10.06 5.28 -5.00
C LEU A 60 -8.88 4.30 -4.92
N ILE A 61 -8.21 4.25 -3.78
CA ILE A 61 -7.09 3.35 -3.51
C ILE A 61 -7.58 2.04 -2.89
N ALA A 62 -8.46 2.09 -1.88
CA ALA A 62 -8.97 0.88 -1.22
C ALA A 62 -10.32 1.08 -0.53
N ASP A 63 -11.02 -0.03 -0.28
CA ASP A 63 -12.19 -0.08 0.60
C ASP A 63 -11.78 0.25 2.04
N LEU A 64 -12.12 1.46 2.50
CA LEU A 64 -11.77 1.97 3.82
C LEU A 64 -12.47 1.23 4.97
N GLN A 65 -13.46 0.37 4.72
CA GLN A 65 -14.00 -0.50 5.76
C GLN A 65 -13.07 -1.69 6.04
N LYS A 66 -12.24 -2.08 5.05
CA LYS A 66 -11.36 -3.24 5.13
C LYS A 66 -9.89 -2.87 5.30
N TYR A 67 -9.47 -1.71 4.80
CA TYR A 67 -8.07 -1.30 4.77
C TYR A 67 -7.86 0.08 5.41
N SER A 68 -6.71 0.25 6.04
CA SER A 68 -6.11 1.55 6.32
C SER A 68 -5.25 1.95 5.12
N VAL A 69 -5.31 3.22 4.75
CA VAL A 69 -4.50 3.79 3.65
C VAL A 69 -3.47 4.74 4.25
N TYR A 70 -2.22 4.57 3.83
CA TYR A 70 -1.10 5.45 4.15
C TYR A 70 -0.50 5.92 2.84
N ARG A 71 -0.32 7.23 2.66
CA ARG A 71 0.25 7.76 1.42
C ARG A 71 1.13 8.98 1.67
N LYS A 72 2.01 9.21 0.71
CA LYS A 72 2.84 10.41 0.59
C LYS A 72 2.78 10.82 -0.87
N ASP A 73 2.00 11.86 -1.13
CA ASP A 73 1.80 12.39 -2.47
C ASP A 73 2.85 13.47 -2.78
N ARG A 74 3.18 13.60 -4.07
CA ARG A 74 4.06 14.68 -4.53
C ARG A 74 3.25 15.96 -4.69
N ALA A 75 3.68 17.04 -4.05
CA ALA A 75 3.10 18.36 -4.32
C ALA A 75 3.31 18.73 -5.80
N GLY A 76 2.24 19.16 -6.47
CA GLY A 76 2.28 19.50 -7.89
C GLY A 76 2.52 18.31 -8.81
N CYS A 77 2.17 17.08 -8.39
CA CYS A 77 2.36 15.88 -9.18
C CYS A 77 1.72 16.01 -10.57
N GLN A 78 2.54 15.81 -11.60
CA GLN A 78 2.08 15.64 -12.98
C GLN A 78 2.50 14.25 -13.48
N LYS A 79 1.81 13.74 -14.50
CA LYS A 79 2.09 12.40 -15.05
C LYS A 79 3.51 12.30 -15.61
N GLU A 80 4.02 13.41 -16.12
CA GLU A 80 5.33 13.57 -16.74
C GLU A 80 6.46 13.58 -15.71
N THR A 81 6.18 14.02 -14.48
CA THR A 81 7.15 14.08 -13.39
C THR A 81 7.14 12.83 -12.51
N GLY A 82 6.02 12.09 -12.53
CA GLY A 82 5.79 10.92 -11.71
C GLY A 82 5.83 11.20 -10.20
N GLY A 83 5.96 10.14 -9.42
CA GLY A 83 6.08 10.17 -7.97
C GLY A 83 4.85 9.69 -7.21
N GLY A 84 4.92 9.89 -5.90
CA GLY A 84 3.93 9.42 -4.94
C GLY A 84 4.06 7.94 -4.58
N VAL A 85 3.85 7.65 -3.30
CA VAL A 85 3.84 6.29 -2.74
C VAL A 85 2.62 6.09 -1.85
N ALA A 86 2.08 4.89 -1.85
CA ALA A 86 0.99 4.49 -0.97
C ALA A 86 1.18 3.07 -0.44
N VAL A 87 0.73 2.83 0.78
CA VAL A 87 0.61 1.50 1.38
C VAL A 87 -0.79 1.34 1.91
N ILE A 88 -1.43 0.21 1.59
CA ILE A 88 -2.67 -0.21 2.21
C ILE A 88 -2.40 -1.40 3.12
N ALA A 89 -3.04 -1.44 4.28
CA ALA A 89 -2.96 -2.56 5.21
C ALA A 89 -4.36 -2.94 5.66
N ARG A 90 -4.67 -4.24 5.72
CA ARG A 90 -5.98 -4.67 6.25
C ARG A 90 -6.14 -4.21 7.69
N LYS A 91 -7.35 -3.79 8.05
CA LYS A 91 -7.67 -3.27 9.39
C LYS A 91 -7.60 -4.32 10.50
N ASP A 92 -7.62 -5.61 10.17
CA ASP A 92 -7.36 -6.68 11.13
C ASP A 92 -5.86 -6.86 11.41
N LEU A 93 -4.99 -6.10 10.74
CA LEU A 93 -3.58 -5.92 11.11
C LEU A 93 -3.42 -4.59 11.84
N GLN A 94 -2.85 -4.65 13.03
CA GLN A 94 -2.45 -3.44 13.73
C GLN A 94 -1.20 -2.86 13.06
N THR A 95 -1.34 -1.66 12.50
CA THR A 95 -0.26 -0.98 11.78
C THR A 95 -0.11 0.46 12.26
N LEU A 96 1.14 0.93 12.30
CA LEU A 96 1.50 2.28 12.71
C LEU A 96 2.46 2.87 11.68
N ARG A 97 2.19 4.10 11.23
CA ARG A 97 3.14 4.88 10.43
C ARG A 97 4.26 5.40 11.32
N ILE A 98 5.50 5.19 10.90
CA ILE A 98 6.70 5.64 11.61
C ILE A 98 7.29 6.81 10.80
N ASP A 99 6.82 8.00 11.11
CA ASP A 99 7.28 9.25 10.47
C ASP A 99 8.73 9.61 10.83
N GLU A 100 9.23 9.10 11.96
CA GLU A 100 10.61 9.27 12.46
C GLU A 100 11.70 8.90 11.44
N TYR A 101 11.41 7.94 10.56
CA TYR A 101 12.33 7.46 9.53
C TYR A 101 12.07 8.09 8.16
N GLU A 102 11.10 9.00 8.07
CA GLU A 102 10.81 9.73 6.84
C GLU A 102 11.81 10.87 6.63
N VAL A 103 12.32 10.96 5.41
CA VAL A 103 13.24 12.02 4.99
C VAL A 103 12.46 13.04 4.16
N GLU A 104 12.65 14.32 4.48
CA GLU A 104 12.07 15.42 3.70
C GLU A 104 12.58 15.39 2.26
N GLY A 105 11.70 15.67 1.30
CA GLY A 105 12.01 15.60 -0.13
C GLY A 105 12.06 14.18 -0.72
N LEU A 106 11.99 13.12 0.10
CA LEU A 106 11.89 11.74 -0.37
C LEU A 106 10.48 11.16 -0.18
N GLU A 107 10.03 10.44 -1.20
CA GLU A 107 8.75 9.73 -1.21
C GLU A 107 8.96 8.33 -0.65
N LEU A 108 8.86 8.21 0.66
CA LEU A 108 9.04 6.96 1.37
C LEU A 108 8.07 6.88 2.56
N LEU A 109 7.64 5.67 2.87
CA LEU A 109 6.70 5.35 3.94
C LEU A 109 7.26 4.19 4.76
N TRP A 110 7.24 4.35 6.08
CA TRP A 110 7.59 3.29 7.01
C TRP A 110 6.36 2.89 7.81
N LEU A 111 6.03 1.60 7.78
CA LEU A 111 4.97 1.03 8.60
C LEU A 111 5.54 -0.03 9.53
N LYS A 112 5.18 0.06 10.80
CA LYS A 112 5.35 -1.00 11.79
C LYS A 112 4.10 -1.87 11.79
N VAL A 113 4.26 -3.16 11.56
CA VAL A 113 3.21 -4.17 11.80
C VAL A 113 3.37 -4.67 13.23
N VAL A 114 2.33 -4.53 14.04
CA VAL A 114 2.29 -5.00 15.43
C VAL A 114 1.67 -6.39 15.43
N GLY A 115 2.40 -7.37 15.96
CA GLY A 115 1.98 -8.77 16.07
C GLY A 115 1.81 -9.19 17.52
#